data_AF-A0A6P0JYJ5-F1
#
_entry.id   AF-A0A6P0JYJ5-F1
#
_cell.length_a   1.000
_cell.length_b   1.000
_cell.length_c   1.000
_cell.angle_alpha   90.00
_cell.angle_beta   90.00
_cell.angle_gamma   90.00
#
_symmetry.space_group_name_H-M   'P 1'
#
loop_
_entity.id
_entity.type
_entity.pdbx_description
1 polymer ?
#
loop_
_entity_poly.entity_id
_entity_poly.type
_entity_poly.pdbx_seq_one_letter_code
_entity_poly.pdbx_strand_id
1 'polypeptide(L)'
;MQTVSHTTQPYNIKDWQRGYESQRQEAAYWLENIEGTVPTDLNGTLFRNGPGLLDINGQSIQHPFDGDGLVCAFTFDRGRVYFRNRYV
;
A
#
# COMPACT_ATOMS: atom_id res chain seq x y z
N MET A 1 -7.19 45.35 -3.73
CA MET A 1 -8.00 44.12 -3.71
C MET A 1 -7.15 43.01 -4.28
N GLN A 2 -6.69 42.07 -3.45
CA GLN A 2 -5.79 40.99 -3.87
C GLN A 2 -6.66 39.78 -4.21
N THR A 3 -6.72 39.41 -5.48
CA THR A 3 -7.46 38.25 -5.96
C THR A 3 -6.71 37.00 -5.52
N VAL A 4 -7.23 36.29 -4.52
CA VAL A 4 -6.69 34.97 -4.14
C VAL A 4 -7.15 33.98 -5.20
N SER A 5 -6.21 33.47 -5.99
CA SER A 5 -6.45 32.37 -6.93
C SER A 5 -6.65 31.09 -6.13
N HIS A 6 -7.88 30.57 -6.09
CA HIS A 6 -8.12 29.23 -5.60
C HIS A 6 -7.59 28.21 -6.62
N THR A 7 -6.41 27.65 -6.36
CA THR A 7 -5.96 26.44 -7.06
C THR A 7 -6.86 25.28 -6.67
N THR A 8 -7.61 24.74 -7.63
CA THR A 8 -8.28 23.45 -7.45
C THR A 8 -7.21 22.40 -7.15
N GLN A 9 -7.32 21.73 -6.00
CA GLN A 9 -6.36 20.71 -5.65
C GLN A 9 -6.53 19.49 -6.57
N PRO A 10 -5.43 18.86 -7.01
CA PRO A 10 -5.49 17.69 -7.90
C PRO A 10 -5.90 16.41 -7.16
N TYR A 11 -6.26 16.50 -5.88
CA TYR A 11 -6.61 15.37 -5.03
C TYR A 11 -7.76 15.72 -4.09
N ASN A 12 -8.41 14.67 -3.57
CA ASN A 12 -9.44 14.77 -2.55
C ASN A 12 -8.88 14.25 -1.22
N ILE A 13 -8.98 15.05 -0.16
CA ILE A 13 -8.44 14.69 1.16
C ILE A 13 -9.10 13.43 1.72
N LYS A 14 -10.41 13.23 1.53
CA LYS A 14 -11.10 12.03 2.00
C LYS A 14 -10.59 10.79 1.26
N ASP A 15 -10.34 10.91 -0.03
CA ASP A 15 -9.78 9.80 -0.82
C ASP A 15 -8.36 9.44 -0.39
N TRP A 16 -7.53 10.46 -0.09
CA TRP A 16 -6.19 10.26 0.46
C TRP A 16 -6.22 9.60 1.85
N GLN A 17 -7.14 10.03 2.73
CA GLN A 17 -7.30 9.46 4.08
C GLN A 17 -7.68 7.97 4.05
N ARG A 18 -8.47 7.52 3.07
CA ARG A 18 -8.79 6.08 2.91
C ARG A 18 -7.55 5.22 2.67
N GLY A 19 -6.47 5.79 2.13
CA GLY A 19 -5.17 5.10 2.01
C GLY A 19 -4.50 4.80 3.35
N TYR A 20 -4.98 5.39 4.44
CA TYR A 20 -4.55 5.16 5.82
C TYR A 20 -5.57 4.32 6.62
N GLU A 21 -6.35 3.46 5.96
CA GLU A 21 -7.15 2.44 6.63
C GLU A 21 -6.29 1.20 6.96
N SER A 22 -6.53 0.56 8.11
CA SER A 22 -5.79 -0.62 8.57
C SER A 22 -5.99 -1.84 7.65
N GLN A 23 -4.90 -2.45 7.18
CA GLN A 23 -4.94 -3.72 6.44
C GLN A 23 -4.71 -4.91 7.37
N ARG A 24 -5.78 -5.39 8.00
CA ARG A 24 -5.70 -6.46 9.01
C ARG A 24 -5.45 -7.85 8.45
N GLN A 25 -5.68 -8.05 7.16
CA GLN A 25 -5.58 -9.36 6.53
C GLN A 25 -4.16 -9.58 6.00
N GLU A 26 -3.54 -10.65 6.48
CA GLU A 26 -2.40 -11.28 5.83
C GLU A 26 -2.90 -12.17 4.69
N ALA A 27 -2.23 -12.10 3.55
CA ALA A 27 -2.60 -12.80 2.34
C ALA A 27 -1.33 -13.27 1.60
N ALA A 28 -1.48 -14.35 0.83
CA ALA A 28 -0.41 -14.89 0.00
C ALA A 28 -1.01 -15.57 -1.23
N TYR A 29 -0.82 -14.99 -2.42
CA TYR A 29 -1.48 -15.45 -3.65
C TYR A 29 -0.73 -14.98 -4.91
N TRP A 30 -0.99 -15.69 -6.02
CA TRP A 30 -0.53 -15.25 -7.34
C TRP A 30 -1.43 -14.11 -7.84
N LEU A 31 -0.83 -13.06 -8.39
CA LEU A 31 -1.59 -11.97 -9.00
C LEU A 31 -2.16 -12.42 -10.34
N GLU A 32 -3.49 -12.35 -10.46
CA GLU A 32 -4.21 -12.75 -11.69
C GLU A 32 -4.60 -11.53 -12.54
N ASN A 33 -4.88 -10.39 -11.90
CA ASN A 33 -5.28 -9.17 -12.59
C ASN A 33 -4.06 -8.27 -12.85
N ILE A 34 -3.43 -8.45 -14.01
CA ILE A 34 -2.25 -7.70 -14.44
C ILE A 34 -2.56 -7.05 -15.79
N GLU A 35 -2.38 -5.73 -15.86
CA GLU A 35 -2.42 -5.00 -17.14
C GLU A 35 -1.05 -5.08 -17.82
N GLY A 36 -1.03 -5.35 -19.13
CA GLY A 36 0.20 -5.49 -19.91
C GLY A 36 0.88 -6.85 -19.72
N THR A 37 2.22 -6.88 -19.64
CA THR A 37 2.99 -8.12 -19.52
C THR A 37 4.19 -7.92 -18.60
N VAL A 38 4.37 -8.82 -17.65
CA VAL A 38 5.53 -8.82 -16.76
C VAL A 38 6.75 -9.36 -17.53
N PRO A 39 7.89 -8.63 -17.55
CA PRO A 39 9.09 -9.10 -18.23
C PRO A 39 9.56 -10.45 -17.70
N THR A 40 9.85 -11.41 -18.58
CA THR A 40 10.24 -12.78 -18.17
C THR A 40 11.66 -12.86 -17.60
N ASP A 41 12.49 -11.87 -17.91
CA ASP A 41 13.86 -11.70 -17.43
C ASP A 41 13.93 -10.99 -16.07
N LEU A 42 12.85 -10.31 -15.63
CA LEU A 42 12.73 -9.79 -14.28
C LEU A 42 12.48 -10.93 -13.29
N ASN A 43 13.49 -11.26 -12.48
CA ASN A 43 13.43 -12.33 -11.49
C ASN A 43 14.00 -11.85 -10.15
N GLY A 44 13.27 -12.13 -9.06
CA GLY A 44 13.65 -11.70 -7.72
C GLY A 44 12.46 -11.26 -6.88
N THR A 45 12.72 -10.71 -5.69
CA THR A 45 11.67 -10.27 -4.77
C THR A 45 11.84 -8.81 -4.38
N LEU A 46 10.80 -8.01 -4.58
CA LEU A 46 10.69 -6.66 -4.03
C LEU A 46 10.05 -6.73 -2.64
N PHE A 47 10.80 -6.33 -1.61
CA PHE A 47 10.29 -6.16 -0.26
C PHE A 47 9.97 -4.69 0.02
N ARG A 48 8.87 -4.45 0.73
CA ARG A 48 8.46 -3.13 1.23
C ARG A 48 7.95 -3.26 2.65
N ASN A 49 8.34 -2.34 3.52
CA ASN A 49 7.80 -2.22 4.89
C ASN A 49 7.01 -0.92 5.02
N GLY A 50 6.04 -0.90 5.93
CA GLY A 50 5.23 0.27 6.28
C GLY A 50 4.22 -0.05 7.39
N PRO A 51 3.45 0.95 7.86
CA PRO A 51 2.43 0.74 8.87
C PRO A 51 1.22 0.01 8.26
N GLY A 52 0.85 -1.13 8.84
CA GLY A 52 -0.32 -1.93 8.44
C GLY A 52 -1.52 -1.77 9.37
N LEU A 53 -1.32 -1.39 10.62
CA LEU A 53 -2.39 -1.05 11.57
C LEU A 53 -2.30 0.42 11.94
N LEU A 54 -3.40 1.14 11.74
CA LEU A 54 -3.54 2.57 12.02
C LEU A 54 -4.61 2.84 13.09
N ASP A 55 -5.15 1.75 13.63
CA ASP A 55 -5.99 1.72 14.81
C ASP A 55 -5.83 0.37 15.53
N ILE A 56 -5.86 0.41 16.85
CA ILE A 56 -5.67 -0.75 17.74
C ILE A 56 -6.87 -0.82 18.67
N ASN A 57 -7.59 -1.96 18.66
CA ASN A 57 -8.80 -2.16 19.44
C ASN A 57 -9.86 -1.05 19.26
N GLY A 58 -9.99 -0.52 18.04
CA GLY A 58 -10.94 0.54 17.71
C GLY A 58 -10.51 1.95 18.12
N GLN A 59 -9.28 2.15 18.60
CA GLN A 59 -8.70 3.47 18.83
C GLN A 59 -7.68 3.79 17.75
N SER A 60 -7.86 4.91 17.06
CA SER A 60 -6.89 5.41 16.08
C SER A 60 -5.57 5.80 16.74
N ILE A 61 -4.47 5.49 16.08
CA ILE A 61 -3.15 5.98 16.50
C ILE A 61 -3.00 7.47 16.15
N GLN A 62 -2.11 8.17 16.85
CA GLN A 62 -1.93 9.61 16.68
C GLN A 62 -1.21 9.97 15.37
N HIS A 63 -0.23 9.15 14.97
CA HIS A 63 0.51 9.35 13.74
C HIS A 63 0.74 8.01 13.04
N PRO A 64 0.71 7.92 11.70
CA PRO A 64 0.89 6.66 10.99
C PRO A 64 2.17 5.89 11.30
N PHE A 65 3.21 6.58 11.78
CA PHE A 65 4.50 5.98 12.12
C PHE A 65 4.47 5.17 13.42
N ASP A 66 3.41 5.31 14.22
CA ASP A 66 3.19 4.50 15.42
C ASP A 66 2.52 3.15 15.10
N GLY A 67 2.17 2.92 13.83
CA GLY A 67 1.44 1.74 13.39
C GLY A 67 2.32 0.49 13.29
N ASP A 68 1.73 -0.68 13.51
CA ASP A 68 2.43 -1.97 13.44
C ASP A 68 3.01 -2.23 12.04
N GLY A 69 4.25 -2.74 12.00
CA GLY A 69 4.97 -3.01 10.76
C GLY A 69 4.33 -4.15 9.96
N LEU A 70 3.95 -3.87 8.73
CA LEU A 70 3.47 -4.84 7.75
C LEU A 70 4.44 -4.89 6.57
N VAL A 71 5.04 -6.06 6.37
CA VAL A 71 5.96 -6.30 5.25
C VAL A 71 5.20 -6.90 4.09
N CYS A 72 5.35 -6.28 2.92
CA CYS A 72 4.86 -6.79 1.64
C CYS A 72 6.03 -7.33 0.80
N ALA A 73 5.79 -8.42 0.08
CA ALA A 73 6.72 -9.05 -0.84
C ALA A 73 6.04 -9.31 -2.18
N PHE A 74 6.69 -8.88 -3.27
CA PHE A 74 6.31 -9.20 -4.64
C PHE A 74 7.44 -10.02 -5.27
N THR A 75 7.20 -11.31 -5.50
CA THR A 75 8.18 -12.22 -6.08
C THR A 75 7.88 -12.47 -7.55
N PHE A 76 8.83 -12.12 -8.41
CA PHE A 76 8.78 -12.27 -9.85
C PHE A 76 9.47 -13.57 -10.25
N ASP A 77 8.76 -14.44 -10.97
CA ASP A 77 9.29 -15.68 -11.55
C ASP A 77 8.67 -15.87 -12.93
N ARG A 78 9.51 -15.78 -13.98
CA ARG A 78 9.15 -16.10 -15.38
C ARG A 78 7.83 -15.45 -15.83
N GLY A 79 7.70 -14.15 -15.64
CA GLY A 79 6.54 -13.36 -16.07
C GLY A 79 5.30 -13.50 -15.16
N ARG A 80 5.40 -14.14 -14.00
CA ARG A 80 4.35 -14.19 -12.98
C ARG A 80 4.79 -13.49 -11.71
N VAL A 81 3.82 -13.01 -10.93
CA VAL A 81 4.07 -12.31 -9.66
C VAL A 81 3.30 -12.99 -8.53
N TYR A 82 4.02 -13.37 -7.48
CA TYR A 82 3.44 -13.85 -6.23
C TYR A 82 3.49 -12.73 -5.18
N PHE A 83 2.33 -12.35 -4.65
CA PHE A 83 2.21 -11.37 -3.58
C PHE A 83 2.10 -12.08 -2.23
N ARG A 84 2.74 -11.52 -1.20
CA ARG A 84 2.52 -11.88 0.20
C ARG A 84 2.68 -10.67 1.10
N ASN A 85 1.85 -10.54 2.12
CA ASN A 85 2.09 -9.63 3.25
C ASN A 85 2.05 -10.37 4.59
N ARG A 86 2.81 -9.88 5.57
CA ARG A 86 2.82 -10.39 6.94
C ARG A 86 3.22 -9.29 7.92
N TYR A 87 2.62 -9.27 9.10
CA TYR A 87 3.11 -8.46 10.22
C TYR A 87 4.43 -9.02 10.75
N VAL A 88 5.25 -8.13 11.31
CA VAL A 88 6.56 -8.48 11.93
C VAL A 88 6.37 -9.25 13.22
#